data_AF-A0A372IFH1-F1
#
_entry.id   AF-A0A372IFH1-F1
#
_cell.length_a   1.000
_cell.length_b   1.000
_cell.length_c   1.000
_cell.angle_alpha   90.00
_cell.angle_beta   90.00
_cell.angle_gamma   90.00
#
_symmetry.space_group_name_H-M   'P 1'
#
loop_
_entity.id
_entity.type
_entity.pdbx_description
1 polymer ?
#
loop_
_entity_poly.entity_id
_entity_poly.type
_entity_poly.pdbx_seq_one_letter_code
_entity_poly.pdbx_strand_id
1 'polypeptide(L)'
;MTDPMIDPDLPGIWIIPGEATTYEIEPDGSYHIAEPAEPLTIAEGGASMFWGRIRLDRIGGAGAAPLGAWRDRDHGDEWLFRADGSYLQRWADGERTTGIWVLRGDDATLWAREYRGRLETDGAQVTFILPAEAPVTYGYTVDAASWILLDPKSWARLVEYRRPDGQKPAARAQGGATG
;
A
#
# COMPACT_ATOMS: atom_id res chain seq x y z
N MET A 1 21.33 13.68 0.48
CA MET A 1 20.91 12.28 0.24
C MET A 1 20.43 12.26 -1.19
N THR A 2 21.03 11.43 -2.04
CA THR A 2 20.61 11.25 -3.43
C THR A 2 19.21 10.63 -3.40
N ASP A 3 18.26 11.21 -4.12
CA ASP A 3 16.94 10.61 -4.27
C ASP A 3 17.10 9.16 -4.76
N PRO A 4 16.40 8.19 -4.14
CA PRO A 4 16.46 6.81 -4.62
C PRO A 4 16.05 6.79 -6.09
N MET A 5 16.94 6.27 -6.94
CA MET A 5 16.67 6.17 -8.37
C MET A 5 15.75 4.97 -8.58
N ILE A 6 14.44 5.20 -8.55
CA ILE A 6 13.44 4.22 -8.96
C ILE A 6 13.24 4.32 -10.48
N ASP A 7 13.06 3.19 -11.13
CA ASP A 7 12.66 3.12 -12.53
C ASP A 7 11.35 3.90 -12.70
N PRO A 8 11.29 4.90 -13.60
CA PRO A 8 10.13 5.78 -13.71
C PRO A 8 8.85 5.07 -14.17
N ASP A 9 8.94 3.87 -14.76
CA ASP A 9 7.77 3.11 -15.21
C ASP A 9 7.21 2.18 -14.11
N LEU A 10 7.94 2.04 -12.99
CA LEU A 10 7.58 1.18 -11.87
C LEU A 10 6.53 1.77 -10.92
N PRO A 11 6.52 3.08 -10.57
CA PRO A 11 5.51 3.65 -9.68
C PRO A 11 4.05 3.43 -10.13
N GLY A 12 3.17 3.19 -9.15
CA GLY A 12 1.73 2.99 -9.28
C GLY A 12 1.28 1.62 -8.74
N ILE A 13 0.05 1.22 -9.08
CA ILE A 13 -0.57 0.00 -8.55
C ILE A 13 -0.33 -1.18 -9.51
N TRP A 14 -0.07 -2.34 -8.93
CA TRP A 14 0.21 -3.61 -9.59
C TRP A 14 -0.60 -4.73 -8.92
N ILE A 15 -0.93 -5.77 -9.68
CA ILE A 15 -1.63 -6.98 -9.22
C ILE A 15 -0.98 -8.22 -9.79
N ILE A 16 -0.97 -9.32 -9.04
CA ILE A 16 -0.64 -10.64 -9.60
C ILE A 16 -1.93 -11.21 -10.20
N PRO A 17 -1.95 -11.64 -11.48
CA PRO A 17 -3.17 -12.20 -12.08
C PRO A 17 -3.75 -13.36 -11.27
N GLY A 18 -5.02 -13.23 -10.87
CA GLY A 18 -5.71 -14.22 -10.04
C GLY A 18 -5.69 -13.90 -8.54
N GLU A 19 -4.95 -12.88 -8.11
CA GLU A 19 -4.91 -12.41 -6.73
C GLU A 19 -5.69 -11.09 -6.56
N ALA A 20 -6.28 -10.90 -5.38
CA ALA A 20 -7.02 -9.69 -5.04
C ALA A 20 -6.12 -8.59 -4.45
N THR A 21 -4.99 -8.98 -3.87
CA THR A 21 -4.02 -8.09 -3.26
C THR A 21 -3.39 -7.18 -4.32
N THR A 22 -3.25 -5.91 -3.95
CA THR A 22 -2.59 -4.89 -4.75
C THR A 22 -1.24 -4.53 -4.15
N TYR A 23 -0.28 -4.27 -5.02
CA TYR A 23 1.08 -3.90 -4.72
C TYR A 23 1.32 -2.51 -5.29
N GLU A 24 1.64 -1.54 -4.45
CA GLU A 24 1.78 -0.16 -4.86
C GLU A 24 3.18 0.36 -4.56
N ILE A 25 3.75 1.03 -5.56
CA ILE A 25 5.07 1.64 -5.48
C ILE A 25 4.89 3.13 -5.68
N GLU A 26 5.27 3.94 -4.69
CA GLU A 26 5.21 5.40 -4.81
C GLU A 26 6.44 5.93 -5.57
N PRO A 27 6.39 7.17 -6.11
CA PRO A 27 7.51 7.74 -6.86
C PRO A 27 8.83 7.86 -6.06
N ASP A 28 8.77 7.84 -4.74
CA ASP A 28 9.94 7.83 -3.85
C ASP A 28 10.48 6.41 -3.57
N GLY A 29 9.88 5.39 -4.18
CA GLY A 29 10.21 3.97 -3.98
C GLY A 29 9.49 3.32 -2.80
N SER A 30 8.63 4.03 -2.06
CA SER A 30 7.87 3.43 -0.95
C SER A 30 6.95 2.32 -1.45
N TYR A 31 7.01 1.17 -0.79
CA TYR A 31 6.30 -0.05 -1.16
C TYR A 31 5.15 -0.32 -0.21
N HIS A 32 3.96 -0.46 -0.76
CA HIS A 32 2.75 -0.73 -0.01
C HIS A 32 2.03 -1.95 -0.56
N ILE A 33 1.34 -2.67 0.32
CA ILE A 33 0.40 -3.72 -0.06
C ILE A 33 -0.98 -3.39 0.48
N ALA A 34 -2.02 -3.74 -0.27
CA ALA A 34 -3.38 -3.53 0.17
C ALA A 34 -4.29 -4.65 -0.34
N GLU A 35 -5.11 -5.16 0.57
CA GLU A 35 -6.31 -5.91 0.19
C GLU A 35 -7.33 -4.99 -0.50
N PRO A 36 -8.35 -5.54 -1.19
CA PRO A 36 -9.42 -4.74 -1.77
C PRO A 36 -10.06 -3.78 -0.76
N ALA A 37 -10.51 -2.62 -1.25
CA ALA A 37 -11.27 -1.69 -0.43
C ALA A 37 -12.59 -2.36 0.01
N GLU A 38 -12.91 -2.23 1.29
CA GLU A 38 -14.08 -2.88 1.89
C GLU A 38 -15.08 -1.80 2.37
N PRO A 39 -16.40 -2.06 2.32
CA PRO A 39 -17.40 -1.11 2.79
C PRO A 39 -17.18 -0.67 4.24
N LEU A 40 -17.35 0.62 4.52
CA LEU A 40 -17.31 1.18 5.87
C LEU A 40 -18.72 1.64 6.26
N THR A 41 -19.26 1.05 7.32
CA THR A 41 -20.54 1.48 7.92
C THR A 41 -20.33 1.95 9.34
N ILE A 42 -20.89 3.10 9.68
CA ILE A 42 -20.77 3.69 11.02
C ILE A 42 -22.11 3.50 11.75
N ALA A 43 -22.07 2.94 12.95
CA ALA A 43 -23.26 2.80 13.78
C ALA A 43 -23.77 4.17 14.27
N GLU A 44 -25.05 4.24 14.60
CA GLU A 44 -25.65 5.43 15.20
C GLU A 44 -24.85 5.88 16.44
N GLY A 45 -24.55 7.17 16.53
CA GLY A 45 -23.72 7.74 17.60
C GLY A 45 -22.21 7.60 17.39
N GLY A 46 -21.73 6.93 16.33
CA GLY A 46 -20.31 6.94 15.93
C GLY A 46 -19.34 6.21 16.86
N ALA A 47 -19.88 5.42 17.80
CA ALA A 47 -19.11 4.65 18.78
C ALA A 47 -18.61 3.30 18.25
N SER A 48 -19.23 2.77 17.20
CA SER A 48 -18.81 1.53 16.54
C SER A 48 -18.78 1.73 15.02
N MET A 49 -17.86 1.04 14.36
CA MET A 49 -17.79 0.96 12.90
C MET A 49 -17.61 -0.49 12.44
N PHE A 50 -18.12 -0.77 11.24
CA PHE A 50 -17.96 -2.01 10.52
C PHE A 50 -17.14 -1.73 9.28
N TRP A 51 -15.99 -2.38 9.14
CA TRP A 51 -15.13 -2.28 7.97
C TRP A 51 -15.02 -3.67 7.33
N GLY A 52 -15.73 -3.88 6.22
CA GLY A 52 -15.96 -5.21 5.67
C GLY A 52 -16.61 -6.12 6.72
N ARG A 53 -15.84 -7.09 7.23
CA ARG A 53 -16.27 -8.02 8.28
C ARG A 53 -15.77 -7.65 9.68
N ILE A 54 -14.90 -6.66 9.80
CA ILE A 54 -14.24 -6.28 11.05
C ILE A 54 -15.16 -5.34 11.85
N ARG A 55 -15.33 -5.63 13.14
CA ARG A 55 -16.17 -4.84 14.06
C ARG A 55 -15.28 -4.08 15.03
N LEU A 56 -15.34 -2.75 14.93
CA LEU A 56 -14.40 -1.86 15.60
C LEU A 56 -15.14 -0.96 16.57
N ASP A 57 -14.69 -0.93 17.82
CA ASP A 57 -15.21 -0.04 18.85
C ASP A 57 -14.26 1.14 19.06
N ARG A 58 -14.82 2.34 19.14
CA ARG A 58 -14.03 3.55 19.36
C ARG A 58 -13.46 3.52 20.78
N ILE A 59 -12.14 3.62 20.89
CA ILE A 59 -11.41 3.66 22.16
C ILE A 59 -10.74 5.02 22.40
N GLY A 60 -10.75 5.92 21.42
CA GLY A 60 -10.21 7.26 21.58
C GLY A 60 -10.37 8.16 20.35
N GLY A 61 -10.13 9.45 20.54
CA GLY A 61 -10.28 10.47 19.50
C GLY A 61 -11.72 10.98 19.35
N ALA A 62 -11.83 12.20 18.81
CA ALA A 62 -13.10 12.85 18.48
C ALA A 62 -13.18 13.12 16.97
N GLY A 63 -14.38 13.23 16.42
CA GLY A 63 -14.62 13.54 15.01
C GLY A 63 -15.33 12.43 14.24
N ALA A 64 -15.51 12.66 12.93
CA ALA A 64 -16.15 11.71 12.03
C ALA A 64 -15.24 10.49 11.79
N ALA A 65 -15.83 9.30 11.81
CA ALA A 65 -15.13 8.08 11.44
C ALA A 65 -14.64 8.14 9.97
N PRO A 66 -13.53 7.47 9.62
CA PRO A 66 -12.75 6.55 10.45
C PRO A 66 -11.76 7.23 11.41
N LEU A 67 -11.65 8.56 11.45
CA LEU A 67 -10.66 9.25 12.28
C LEU A 67 -10.77 8.87 13.77
N GLY A 68 -9.62 8.66 14.41
CA GLY A 68 -9.51 8.31 15.82
C GLY A 68 -8.98 6.90 16.06
N ALA A 69 -9.04 6.48 17.32
CA ALA A 69 -8.56 5.18 17.79
C ALA A 69 -9.72 4.19 17.93
N TRP A 70 -9.52 3.00 17.39
CA TRP A 70 -10.49 1.92 17.33
C TRP A 70 -9.86 0.61 17.78
N ARG A 71 -10.66 -0.30 18.32
CA ARG A 71 -10.23 -1.64 18.69
C ARG A 71 -11.14 -2.67 18.06
N ASP A 72 -10.54 -3.68 17.42
CA ASP A 72 -11.25 -4.84 16.92
C ASP A 72 -11.83 -5.61 18.10
N ARG A 73 -13.15 -5.79 18.08
CA ARG A 73 -13.88 -6.50 19.13
C ARG A 73 -13.51 -7.97 19.19
N ASP A 74 -13.20 -8.57 18.05
CA ASP A 74 -13.03 -10.01 17.92
C ASP A 74 -11.58 -10.45 18.20
N HIS A 75 -10.59 -9.65 17.79
CA HIS A 75 -9.16 -10.00 17.93
C HIS A 75 -8.37 -9.08 18.86
N GLY A 76 -8.89 -7.89 19.18
CA GLY A 76 -8.23 -6.92 20.06
C GLY A 76 -7.20 -6.01 19.38
N ASP A 77 -7.02 -6.13 18.07
CA ASP A 77 -6.14 -5.24 17.29
C ASP A 77 -6.60 -3.79 17.38
N GLU A 78 -5.66 -2.87 17.53
CA GLU A 78 -5.97 -1.44 17.62
C GLU A 78 -5.55 -0.70 16.37
N TRP A 79 -6.40 0.23 15.94
CA TRP A 79 -6.18 1.07 14.78
C TRP A 79 -6.24 2.53 15.20
N LEU A 80 -5.32 3.34 14.68
CA LEU A 80 -5.35 4.79 14.81
C LEU A 80 -5.31 5.41 13.43
N PHE A 81 -6.46 5.91 12.95
CA PHE A 81 -6.58 6.63 11.68
C PHE A 81 -6.43 8.13 11.90
N ARG A 82 -5.51 8.76 11.17
CA ARG A 82 -5.19 10.19 11.28
C ARG A 82 -5.69 10.99 10.08
N ALA A 83 -5.94 12.28 10.29
CA ALA A 83 -6.49 13.17 9.27
C ALA A 83 -5.56 13.43 8.08
N ASP A 84 -4.26 13.15 8.22
CA ASP A 84 -3.27 13.22 7.13
C ASP A 84 -3.32 12.01 6.20
N GLY A 85 -4.23 11.06 6.42
CA GLY A 85 -4.34 9.82 5.64
C GLY A 85 -3.42 8.71 6.14
N SER A 86 -2.62 8.92 7.18
CA SER A 86 -1.82 7.83 7.79
C SER A 86 -2.64 7.00 8.77
N TYR A 87 -2.27 5.74 8.94
CA TYR A 87 -2.72 4.91 10.06
C TYR A 87 -1.56 4.24 10.78
N LEU A 88 -1.81 3.86 12.03
CA LEU A 88 -1.01 2.94 12.83
C LEU A 88 -1.93 1.80 13.27
N GLN A 89 -1.53 0.57 13.02
CA GLN A 89 -2.15 -0.62 13.60
C GLN A 89 -1.22 -1.20 14.66
N ARG A 90 -1.78 -1.60 15.80
CA ARG A 90 -1.11 -2.40 16.82
C ARG A 90 -1.83 -3.72 16.93
N TRP A 91 -1.14 -4.79 16.59
CA TRP A 91 -1.64 -6.15 16.70
C TRP A 91 -1.73 -6.58 18.17
N ALA A 92 -2.60 -7.55 18.46
CA ALA A 92 -2.78 -8.06 19.81
C ALA A 92 -1.50 -8.63 20.44
N ASP A 93 -0.56 -9.13 19.63
CA ASP A 93 0.77 -9.60 20.05
C ASP A 93 1.78 -8.47 20.32
N GLY A 94 1.42 -7.22 20.01
CA GLY A 94 2.23 -6.04 20.20
C GLY A 94 3.00 -5.57 18.96
N GLU A 95 2.98 -6.32 17.85
CA GLU A 95 3.53 -5.86 16.58
C GLU A 95 2.83 -4.58 16.12
N ARG A 96 3.54 -3.76 15.32
CA ARG A 96 3.02 -2.52 14.79
C ARG A 96 3.24 -2.44 13.30
N THR A 97 2.18 -2.12 12.57
CA THR A 97 2.25 -1.79 11.16
C THR A 97 1.73 -0.37 10.93
N THR A 98 2.22 0.27 9.89
CA THR A 98 1.81 1.62 9.49
C THR A 98 1.42 1.60 8.04
N GLY A 99 0.62 2.58 7.64
CA GLY A 99 0.25 2.69 6.24
C GLY A 99 -0.58 3.93 5.97
N ILE A 100 -1.23 3.92 4.82
CA ILE A 100 -2.09 4.99 4.32
C ILE A 100 -3.52 4.46 4.24
N TRP A 101 -4.50 5.25 4.65
CA TRP A 101 -5.91 4.93 4.48
C TRP A 101 -6.57 5.95 3.53
N VAL A 102 -7.54 5.47 2.75
CA VAL A 102 -8.31 6.28 1.80
C VAL A 102 -9.76 5.83 1.85
N LEU A 103 -10.69 6.78 1.97
CA LEU A 103 -12.10 6.53 1.68
C LEU A 103 -12.34 6.70 0.18
N ARG A 104 -12.88 5.67 -0.46
CA ARG A 104 -13.15 5.62 -1.90
C ARG A 104 -14.65 5.58 -2.17
N GLY A 105 -15.04 6.40 -3.16
CA GLY A 105 -16.39 6.42 -3.73
C GLY A 105 -17.46 7.00 -2.79
N ASP A 106 -18.67 7.11 -3.33
CA ASP A 106 -19.85 7.60 -2.61
C ASP A 106 -20.37 6.57 -1.59
N ASP A 107 -20.05 5.28 -1.79
CA ASP A 107 -20.45 4.16 -0.93
C ASP A 107 -19.57 3.97 0.32
N ALA A 108 -18.67 4.92 0.60
CA ALA A 108 -17.76 4.93 1.74
C ALA A 108 -16.99 3.61 1.91
N THR A 109 -16.27 3.16 0.88
CA THR A 109 -15.34 2.03 1.02
C THR A 109 -14.02 2.50 1.62
N LEU A 110 -13.50 1.81 2.63
CA LEU A 110 -12.22 2.11 3.26
C LEU A 110 -11.14 1.19 2.68
N TRP A 111 -10.08 1.80 2.17
CA TRP A 111 -8.91 1.12 1.64
C TRP A 111 -7.69 1.44 2.50
N ALA A 112 -7.06 0.42 3.08
CA ALA A 112 -5.86 0.54 3.88
C ALA A 112 -4.67 -0.08 3.14
N ARG A 113 -3.63 0.73 2.94
CA ARG A 113 -2.41 0.40 2.21
C ARG A 113 -1.27 0.30 3.22
N GLU A 114 -0.89 -0.92 3.58
CA GLU A 114 0.17 -1.17 4.55
C GLU A 114 1.54 -0.89 3.94
N TYR A 115 2.37 -0.10 4.64
CA TYR A 115 3.77 0.10 4.27
C TYR A 115 4.57 -1.17 4.55
N ARG A 116 5.20 -1.71 3.51
CA ARG A 116 6.02 -2.92 3.59
C ARG A 116 7.51 -2.67 3.42
N GLY A 117 7.92 -1.46 3.05
CA GLY A 117 9.33 -1.13 2.87
C GLY A 117 9.56 -0.18 1.72
N ARG A 118 10.73 -0.28 1.08
CA ARG A 118 11.07 0.51 -0.09
C ARG A 118 11.73 -0.34 -1.17
N LEU A 119 11.63 0.10 -2.41
CA LEU A 119 12.34 -0.45 -3.55
C LEU A 119 13.41 0.53 -4.03
N GLU A 120 14.49 -0.03 -4.56
CA GLU A 120 15.53 0.69 -5.30
C GLU A 120 15.80 -0.07 -6.60
N THR A 121 16.13 0.66 -7.68
CA THR A 121 16.48 0.05 -8.97
C THR A 121 17.79 0.60 -9.53
N ASP A 122 18.50 -0.19 -10.32
CA ASP A 122 19.74 0.23 -11.00
C ASP A 122 19.66 0.15 -12.54
N GLY A 123 18.46 -0.12 -13.07
CA GLY A 123 18.20 -0.31 -14.50
C GLY A 123 18.28 -1.77 -14.98
N ALA A 124 18.77 -2.70 -14.16
CA ALA A 124 18.74 -4.14 -14.45
C ALA A 124 18.14 -4.97 -13.30
N GLN A 125 18.29 -4.47 -12.08
CA GLN A 125 17.86 -5.11 -10.86
C GLN A 125 16.96 -4.21 -10.04
N VAL A 126 16.07 -4.85 -9.30
CA VAL A 126 15.22 -4.24 -8.28
C VAL A 126 15.55 -4.87 -6.94
N THR A 127 15.76 -4.03 -5.92
CA THR A 127 16.06 -4.46 -4.56
C THR A 127 14.93 -4.07 -3.64
N PHE A 128 14.35 -5.06 -2.96
CA PHE A 128 13.36 -4.88 -1.91
C PHE A 128 14.08 -4.71 -0.57
N ILE A 129 13.76 -3.63 0.12
CA ILE A 129 14.30 -3.30 1.45
C ILE A 129 13.11 -3.26 2.40
N LEU A 130 12.79 -4.42 2.97
CA LEU A 130 11.66 -4.61 3.89
C LEU A 130 12.12 -4.43 5.35
N PRO A 131 11.26 -3.93 6.26
CA PRO A 131 11.58 -3.83 7.68
C PRO A 131 11.99 -5.17 8.28
N ALA A 132 13.06 -5.16 9.08
CA ALA A 132 13.57 -6.34 9.80
C ALA A 132 14.05 -7.53 8.94
N GLU A 133 14.11 -7.38 7.62
CA GLU A 133 14.60 -8.41 6.69
C GLU A 133 15.91 -7.98 6.01
N ALA A 134 16.69 -8.96 5.54
CA ALA A 134 17.82 -8.67 4.68
C ALA A 134 17.30 -8.22 3.30
N PRO A 135 17.91 -7.20 2.66
CA PRO A 135 17.52 -6.80 1.32
C PRO A 135 17.58 -7.97 0.33
N VAL A 136 16.57 -8.07 -0.53
CA VAL A 136 16.47 -9.10 -1.56
C VAL A 136 16.45 -8.46 -2.94
N THR A 137 17.29 -8.97 -3.83
CA THR A 137 17.48 -8.41 -5.18
C THR A 137 17.05 -9.39 -6.26
N TYR A 138 16.35 -8.89 -7.27
CA TYR A 138 15.89 -9.62 -8.44
C TYR A 138 16.32 -8.91 -9.71
N GLY A 139 16.47 -9.66 -10.81
CA GLY A 139 16.39 -9.03 -12.13
C GLY A 139 14.96 -8.56 -12.37
N TYR A 140 14.74 -7.53 -13.18
CA TYR A 140 13.37 -7.11 -13.52
C TYR A 140 13.24 -6.57 -14.93
N THR A 141 12.00 -6.61 -15.44
CA THR A 141 11.58 -5.82 -16.60
C THR A 141 10.27 -5.13 -16.25
N VAL A 142 10.10 -3.88 -16.70
CA VAL A 142 8.86 -3.14 -16.53
C VAL A 142 8.48 -2.42 -17.82
N ASP A 143 7.19 -2.41 -18.11
CA ASP A 143 6.59 -1.57 -19.14
C ASP A 143 5.26 -0.99 -18.65
N ALA A 144 4.52 -0.32 -19.53
CA ALA A 144 3.27 0.34 -19.18
C ALA A 144 2.17 -0.60 -18.63
N ALA A 145 2.24 -1.91 -18.90
CA ALA A 145 1.22 -2.89 -18.53
C ALA A 145 1.73 -4.01 -17.62
N SER A 146 3.04 -4.27 -17.60
CA SER A 146 3.62 -5.45 -16.97
C SER A 146 4.88 -5.13 -16.19
N TRP A 147 5.01 -5.73 -15.02
CA TRP A 147 6.26 -5.77 -14.26
C TRP A 147 6.60 -7.23 -13.96
N ILE A 148 7.78 -7.68 -14.33
CA ILE A 148 8.20 -9.07 -14.18
C ILE A 148 9.44 -9.12 -13.30
N LEU A 149 9.43 -9.96 -12.27
CA LEU A 149 10.61 -10.30 -11.48
C LEU A 149 11.27 -11.55 -12.05
N LEU A 150 12.59 -11.52 -12.11
CA LEU A 150 13.44 -12.54 -12.68
C LEU A 150 14.44 -13.02 -11.61
N ASP A 151 14.78 -14.30 -11.66
CA ASP A 151 15.90 -14.83 -10.86
C ASP A 151 17.19 -14.09 -11.26
N PRO A 152 17.93 -13.49 -10.31
CA PRO A 152 19.04 -12.59 -10.64
C PRO A 152 20.26 -13.31 -11.24
N LYS A 153 20.30 -14.65 -11.23
CA LYS A 153 21.41 -15.44 -11.79
C LYS A 153 21.07 -16.02 -13.15
N SER A 154 19.89 -16.61 -13.27
CA SER A 154 19.45 -17.33 -14.47
C SER A 154 18.58 -16.49 -15.40
N TRP A 155 18.06 -15.36 -14.93
CA TRP A 155 17.08 -14.52 -15.62
C TRP A 155 15.76 -15.26 -15.95
N ALA A 156 15.51 -16.39 -15.28
CA ALA A 156 14.24 -17.09 -15.37
C ALA A 156 13.13 -16.25 -14.72
N ARG A 157 11.96 -16.20 -15.37
CA ARG A 157 10.78 -15.52 -14.84
C ARG A 157 10.29 -16.17 -13.56
N LEU A 158 10.09 -15.36 -12.52
CA LEU A 158 9.56 -15.78 -11.22
C LEU A 158 8.09 -15.41 -11.08
N VAL A 159 7.76 -14.13 -11.20
CA VAL A 159 6.41 -13.59 -11.05
C VAL A 159 6.18 -12.46 -12.04
N GLU A 160 4.93 -12.29 -12.46
CA GLU A 160 4.50 -11.18 -13.28
C GLU A 160 3.34 -10.47 -12.59
N TYR A 161 3.51 -9.17 -12.45
CA TYR A 161 2.49 -8.24 -12.05
C TYR A 161 1.93 -7.54 -13.28
N ARG A 162 0.65 -7.20 -13.22
CA ARG A 162 -0.07 -6.43 -14.22
C ARG A 162 -0.64 -5.17 -13.60
N ARG A 163 -0.79 -4.12 -14.41
CA ARG A 163 -1.62 -2.98 -13.99
C ARG A 163 -3.09 -3.43 -13.89
N PRO A 164 -3.85 -2.96 -12.89
CA PRO A 164 -5.30 -3.11 -12.90
C PRO A 164 -5.89 -2.47 -14.17
N ASP A 165 -6.95 -3.06 -14.72
CA ASP A 165 -7.59 -2.57 -15.94
C ASP A 165 -7.91 -1.07 -15.87
N GLY A 166 -7.51 -0.32 -16.90
CA GLY A 166 -7.80 1.11 -17.02
C GLY A 166 -6.83 2.07 -16.34
N GLN A 167 -5.82 1.60 -15.59
CA GLN A 167 -4.73 2.47 -15.13
C GLN A 167 -3.71 2.75 -16.24
N LYS A 168 -3.34 4.03 -16.40
CA LYS A 168 -2.19 4.46 -17.20
C LYS A 168 -1.00 4.69 -16.26
N PRO A 169 0.25 4.57 -16.73
CA PRO A 169 1.42 4.93 -15.94
C PRO A 169 1.25 6.34 -15.34
N ALA A 170 1.75 6.55 -14.12
CA ALA A 170 1.85 7.89 -13.57
C ALA A 170 2.53 8.77 -14.63
N ALA A 171 1.90 9.88 -15.02
CA ALA A 171 2.43 10.73 -16.07
C ALA A 171 3.87 11.10 -15.70
N ARG A 172 4.83 10.84 -16.61
CA ARG A 172 6.20 11.33 -16.46
C ARG A 172 6.13 12.78 -16.04
N ALA A 173 6.68 13.12 -14.87
CA ALA A 173 6.87 14.50 -14.48
C ALA A 173 7.71 15.13 -15.59
N GLN A 174 7.08 15.91 -16.47
CA GLN A 174 7.81 16.70 -17.44
C GLN A 174 8.56 17.75 -16.63
N GLY A 175 9.88 17.52 -16.47
CA GLY A 175 10.78 18.50 -15.91
C GLY A 175 10.72 19.77 -16.74
N GLY A 176 9.94 20.73 -16.27
CA GLY A 176 9.96 22.10 -16.76
C GLY A 176 11.25 22.74 -16.30
N ALA A 177 12.29 22.62 -17.12
CA ALA A 177 13.37 23.61 -17.09
C ALA A 177 12.78 24.94 -17.60
N THR A 178 12.49 25.86 -16.70
CA THR A 178 12.36 27.28 -17.04
C THR A 178 13.73 27.92 -16.84
N GLY A 179 14.22 28.55 -17.91
CA GLY A 179 15.56 29.12 -18.05
C GLY A 179 15.70 30.54 -17.53
#